data_AF-A0A2G0YBK3-F1
#
_entry.id   AF-A0A2G0YBK3-F1
#
_cell.length_a   1.000
_cell.length_b   1.000
_cell.length_c   1.000
_cell.angle_alpha   90.00
_cell.angle_beta   90.00
_cell.angle_gamma   90.00
#
_symmetry.space_group_name_H-M   'P 1'
#
loop_
_entity.id
_entity.type
_entity.pdbx_description
1 polymer ?
#
loop_
_entity_poly.entity_id
_entity_poly.type
_entity_poly.pdbx_seq_one_letter_code
_entity_poly.pdbx_strand_id
1 'polypeptide(L)'
;MKHYILYPLLALLAGCSSGPYLHPQSAVGTNALLERTCPGPKAAISFAPRSQELDWVHVLVYVAPPGTSSWPGNLRSTDTELRLFGRLYIPPRLRNLNTPDQRRAAYKQTDPALWVSADSPLVTVTLATGQTYQVSIEQLKTGFDPKEQSSSSRKGTALGKGDMDDFTLTFPAIFVNGEKVPMAPIHFKKREERYAPVLNC
;
A
#
# COMPACT_ATOMS: atom_id res chain seq x y z
N MET A 1 -46.10 -0.50 33.72
CA MET A 1 -44.63 -0.58 33.58
C MET A 1 -44.28 -0.49 32.11
N LYS A 2 -43.63 0.60 31.67
CA LYS A 2 -43.28 0.86 30.26
C LYS A 2 -41.90 0.27 29.99
N HIS A 3 -41.87 -0.79 29.19
CA HIS A 3 -40.64 -1.47 28.80
C HIS A 3 -40.23 -1.03 27.38
N TYR A 4 -39.01 -0.47 27.31
CA TYR A 4 -38.12 -0.37 26.13
C TYR A 4 -38.49 0.60 24.99
N ILE A 5 -38.45 1.90 25.27
CA ILE A 5 -38.03 2.90 24.28
C ILE A 5 -36.50 2.99 24.33
N LEU A 6 -35.79 2.00 23.77
CA LEU A 6 -34.31 2.01 23.73
C LEU A 6 -33.73 1.54 22.39
N TYR A 7 -34.58 1.30 21.38
CA TYR A 7 -34.16 0.81 20.07
C TYR A 7 -33.94 1.88 18.96
N PRO A 8 -34.47 3.12 18.98
CA PRO A 8 -34.21 4.05 17.87
C PRO A 8 -32.87 4.81 18.01
N LEU A 9 -32.23 4.80 19.18
CA LEU A 9 -31.00 5.56 19.43
C LEU A 9 -29.72 4.88 18.87
N LEU A 10 -29.72 3.56 18.68
CA LEU A 10 -28.59 2.84 18.08
C LEU A 10 -28.47 3.07 16.57
N ALA A 11 -29.55 3.45 15.88
CA ALA A 11 -29.54 3.76 14.45
C ALA A 11 -28.87 5.11 14.13
N LEU A 12 -28.73 6.01 15.13
CA LEU A 12 -28.11 7.33 14.96
C LEU A 12 -26.58 7.32 15.15
N LEU A 13 -26.00 6.22 15.64
CA LEU A 13 -24.54 6.06 15.77
C LEU A 13 -23.89 5.41 14.54
N ALA A 14 -24.68 4.97 13.56
CA ALA A 14 -24.20 4.53 12.25
C ALA A 14 -23.95 5.76 11.35
N GLY A 15 -23.15 6.72 11.83
CA GLY A 15 -22.63 7.79 10.99
C GLY A 15 -21.71 7.17 9.96
N CYS A 16 -22.23 6.93 8.75
CA CYS A 16 -21.41 6.62 7.58
C CYS A 16 -20.50 7.82 7.36
N SER A 17 -19.28 7.77 7.92
CA SER A 17 -18.23 8.69 7.53
C SER A 17 -18.06 8.47 6.03
N SER A 18 -18.53 9.43 5.26
CA SER A 18 -18.33 9.52 3.83
C SER A 18 -17.22 10.53 3.62
N GLY A 19 -16.37 10.27 2.65
CA GLY A 19 -15.21 11.09 2.45
C GLY A 19 -14.21 10.43 1.53
N PRO A 20 -13.30 11.26 1.02
CA PRO A 20 -12.51 10.89 -0.13
C PRO A 20 -11.44 9.85 0.24
N TYR A 21 -11.36 8.79 -0.53
CA TYR A 21 -10.21 7.90 -0.52
C TYR A 21 -9.63 7.77 -1.92
N LEU A 22 -8.31 7.63 -2.01
CA LEU A 22 -7.62 7.43 -3.28
C LEU A 22 -7.67 5.94 -3.65
N HIS A 23 -8.42 5.63 -4.69
CA HIS A 23 -8.56 4.30 -5.23
C HIS A 23 -7.48 4.05 -6.31
N PRO A 24 -6.57 3.09 -6.12
CA PRO A 24 -5.58 2.79 -7.12
C PRO A 24 -6.05 1.73 -8.12
N GLN A 25 -5.56 1.81 -9.35
CA GLN A 25 -5.81 0.83 -10.42
C GLN A 25 -4.56 0.66 -11.27
N SER A 26 -4.24 -0.58 -11.63
CA SER A 26 -3.13 -0.90 -12.53
C SER A 26 -3.50 -2.12 -13.38
N ALA A 27 -2.98 -2.20 -14.59
CA ALA A 27 -3.27 -3.31 -15.51
C ALA A 27 -2.60 -4.64 -15.11
N VAL A 28 -1.53 -4.59 -14.32
CA VAL A 28 -0.72 -5.77 -13.97
C VAL A 28 -0.68 -6.02 -12.46
N GLY A 29 -0.75 -4.97 -11.65
CA GLY A 29 -0.67 -5.09 -10.20
C GLY A 29 -1.96 -5.59 -9.57
N THR A 30 -1.83 -6.22 -8.40
CA THR A 30 -2.97 -6.75 -7.64
C THR A 30 -3.40 -5.75 -6.57
N ASN A 31 -4.71 -5.51 -6.45
CA ASN A 31 -5.25 -4.69 -5.38
C ASN A 31 -4.95 -5.30 -4.00
N ALA A 32 -4.34 -4.51 -3.12
CA ALA A 32 -4.05 -4.89 -1.75
C ALA A 32 -4.80 -3.97 -0.77
N LEU A 33 -5.80 -4.53 -0.10
CA LEU A 33 -6.45 -3.86 1.03
C LEU A 33 -5.46 -3.79 2.21
N LEU A 34 -5.17 -2.59 2.68
CA LEU A 34 -4.29 -2.37 3.82
C LEU A 34 -5.07 -2.33 5.11
N GLU A 35 -6.11 -1.50 5.14
CA GLU A 35 -6.93 -1.26 6.31
C GLU A 35 -8.34 -0.87 5.88
N ARG A 36 -9.35 -1.37 6.59
CA ARG A 36 -10.73 -0.90 6.43
C ARG A 36 -10.89 0.30 7.35
N THR A 37 -10.99 1.49 6.77
CA THR A 37 -11.15 2.73 7.53
C THR A 37 -12.38 3.49 7.05
N CYS A 38 -12.95 4.28 7.95
CA CYS A 38 -13.87 5.36 7.62
C CYS A 38 -13.05 6.57 7.13
N PRO A 39 -13.37 7.23 6.00
CA PRO A 39 -14.56 7.03 5.15
C PRO A 39 -14.42 6.00 4.01
N GLY A 40 -13.20 5.52 3.74
CA GLY A 40 -12.94 4.50 2.74
C GLY A 40 -11.67 3.71 3.06
N PRO A 41 -11.50 2.53 2.45
CA PRO A 41 -10.36 1.67 2.75
C PRO A 41 -9.04 2.30 2.29
N LYS A 42 -7.98 2.06 3.06
CA LYS A 42 -6.60 2.27 2.59
C LYS A 42 -6.27 1.13 1.63
N ALA A 43 -6.06 1.45 0.36
CA ALA A 43 -5.76 0.49 -0.69
C ALA A 43 -4.42 0.80 -1.35
N ALA A 44 -3.65 -0.24 -1.63
CA ALA A 44 -2.40 -0.19 -2.38
C ALA A 44 -2.49 -1.07 -3.62
N ILE A 45 -1.55 -0.89 -4.54
CA ILE A 45 -1.26 -1.88 -5.57
C ILE A 45 -0.03 -2.67 -5.16
N SER A 46 -0.13 -3.98 -5.27
CA SER A 46 0.93 -4.93 -5.01
C SER A 46 1.50 -5.47 -6.30
N PHE A 47 2.82 -5.46 -6.41
CA PHE A 47 3.57 -6.11 -7.48
C PHE A 47 4.55 -7.10 -6.89
N ALA A 48 4.79 -8.20 -7.58
CA ALA A 48 5.78 -9.19 -7.21
C ALA A 48 6.61 -9.58 -8.44
N PRO A 49 7.86 -10.02 -8.24
CA PRO A 49 8.63 -10.71 -9.27
C PRO A 49 7.87 -11.93 -9.83
N ARG A 50 8.26 -12.40 -11.02
CA ARG A 50 7.58 -13.52 -11.69
C ARG A 50 8.17 -14.87 -11.32
N SER A 51 9.43 -14.91 -10.88
CA SER A 51 10.06 -16.16 -10.47
C SER A 51 9.37 -16.73 -9.24
N GLN A 52 9.27 -18.06 -9.20
CA GLN A 52 8.77 -18.75 -8.00
C GLN A 52 9.68 -18.53 -6.79
N GLU A 53 10.94 -18.14 -6.99
CA GLU A 53 11.88 -17.89 -5.91
C GLU A 53 11.54 -16.61 -5.12
N LEU A 54 11.04 -15.58 -5.81
CA LEU A 54 10.80 -14.25 -5.24
C LEU A 54 9.35 -13.77 -5.32
N ASP A 55 8.43 -14.56 -5.88
CA ASP A 55 6.98 -14.25 -5.97
C ASP A 55 6.29 -14.00 -4.60
N TRP A 56 6.95 -14.34 -3.49
CA TRP A 56 6.48 -14.10 -2.13
C TRP A 56 6.90 -12.74 -1.58
N VAL A 57 7.77 -12.00 -2.28
CA VAL A 57 8.27 -10.69 -1.90
C VAL A 57 7.54 -9.63 -2.72
N HIS A 58 6.56 -8.98 -2.11
CA HIS A 58 5.74 -8.00 -2.79
C HIS A 58 6.19 -6.58 -2.48
N VAL A 59 6.22 -5.72 -3.50
CA VAL A 59 6.36 -4.27 -3.39
C VAL A 59 4.97 -3.65 -3.47
N LEU A 60 4.61 -2.84 -2.47
CA LEU A 60 3.31 -2.20 -2.37
C LEU A 60 3.45 -0.68 -2.56
N VAL A 61 2.58 -0.16 -3.41
CA VAL A 61 2.45 1.27 -3.70
C VAL A 61 1.15 1.77 -3.11
N TYR A 62 1.26 2.62 -2.10
CA TYR A 62 0.13 3.30 -1.47
C TYR A 62 0.30 4.81 -1.62
N VAL A 63 -0.80 5.52 -1.84
CA VAL A 63 -0.82 6.98 -1.76
C VAL A 63 -1.73 7.43 -0.63
N ALA A 64 -1.14 8.14 0.33
CA ALA A 64 -1.84 8.69 1.47
C ALA A 64 -2.37 10.10 1.13
N PRO A 65 -3.67 10.38 1.30
CA PRO A 65 -4.19 11.73 1.16
C PRO A 65 -3.69 12.64 2.31
N PRO A 66 -3.76 13.97 2.14
CA PRO A 66 -3.49 14.93 3.21
C PRO A 66 -4.23 14.59 4.51
N GLY A 67 -3.62 14.91 5.65
CA GLY A 67 -4.15 14.59 6.98
C GLY A 67 -3.89 13.16 7.44
N THR A 68 -3.42 12.27 6.57
CA THR A 68 -3.05 10.90 6.96
C THR A 68 -1.86 10.90 7.91
N SER A 69 -2.02 10.28 9.07
CA SER A 69 -0.93 10.07 10.04
C SER A 69 0.24 9.29 9.43
N SER A 70 1.45 9.69 9.81
CA SER A 70 2.69 8.99 9.49
C SER A 70 3.58 8.80 10.72
N TRP A 71 4.32 7.70 10.74
CA TRP A 71 5.42 7.44 11.66
C TRP A 71 6.75 7.78 10.98
N PRO A 72 7.76 8.31 11.71
CA PRO A 72 7.77 8.63 13.14
C PRO A 72 7.00 9.91 13.50
N GLY A 73 6.53 9.99 14.75
CA GLY A 73 6.00 11.23 15.34
C GLY A 73 4.52 11.55 15.10
N ASN A 74 3.76 10.65 14.44
CA ASN A 74 2.32 10.86 14.15
C ASN A 74 2.06 12.17 13.38
N LEU A 75 2.99 12.54 12.50
CA LEU A 75 2.89 13.76 11.71
C LEU A 75 1.82 13.58 10.65
N ARG A 76 0.95 14.58 10.50
CA ARG A 76 -0.06 14.64 9.45
C ARG A 76 0.47 15.51 8.33
N SER A 77 0.64 14.90 7.16
CA SER A 77 1.07 15.64 5.97
C SER A 77 -0.02 16.60 5.50
N THR A 78 0.37 17.75 4.97
CA THR A 78 -0.53 18.64 4.23
C THR A 78 -0.67 18.26 2.77
N ASP A 79 0.21 17.37 2.30
CA ASP A 79 0.33 17.00 0.90
C ASP A 79 -0.05 15.52 0.70
N THR A 80 -0.37 15.19 -0.54
CA THR A 80 -0.55 13.80 -0.98
C THR A 80 0.80 13.09 -0.99
N GLU A 81 0.93 11.96 -0.29
CA GLU A 81 2.21 11.26 -0.10
C GLU A 81 2.24 9.88 -0.73
N LEU A 82 3.27 9.59 -1.53
CA LEU A 82 3.60 8.24 -1.96
C LEU A 82 4.34 7.49 -0.85
N ARG A 83 3.83 6.30 -0.49
CA ARG A 83 4.44 5.37 0.46
C ARG A 83 4.73 4.05 -0.23
N LEU A 84 6.02 3.71 -0.28
CA LEU A 84 6.54 2.47 -0.83
C LEU A 84 7.01 1.55 0.31
N PHE A 85 6.58 0.30 0.29
CA PHE A 85 6.92 -0.68 1.34
C PHE A 85 6.79 -2.12 0.82
N GLY A 86 7.43 -3.05 1.53
CA GLY A 86 7.37 -4.48 1.27
C GLY A 86 6.23 -5.19 2.00
N ARG A 87 5.78 -6.31 1.46
CA ARG A 87 4.99 -7.31 2.19
C ARG A 87 5.50 -8.69 1.81
N LEU A 88 5.75 -9.51 2.82
CA LEU A 88 6.25 -10.87 2.63
C LEU A 88 5.12 -11.86 2.86
N TYR A 89 4.92 -12.74 1.89
CA TYR A 89 4.03 -13.89 1.99
C TYR A 89 4.82 -15.16 2.33
N ILE A 90 4.15 -16.31 2.33
CA ILE A 90 4.79 -17.58 2.66
C ILE A 90 5.88 -17.88 1.60
N PRO A 91 7.16 -17.94 2.00
CA PRO A 91 8.26 -18.21 1.08
C PRO A 91 8.16 -19.65 0.53
N PRO A 92 8.72 -19.92 -0.66
CA PRO A 92 8.62 -21.22 -1.33
C PRO A 92 9.02 -22.41 -0.45
N ARG A 93 10.08 -22.27 0.34
CA ARG A 93 10.56 -23.31 1.27
C ARG A 93 9.53 -23.71 2.35
N LEU A 94 8.56 -22.84 2.64
CA LEU A 94 7.50 -23.07 3.62
C LEU A 94 6.18 -23.50 2.97
N ARG A 95 6.10 -23.59 1.64
CA ARG A 95 4.90 -24.04 0.92
C ARG A 95 4.82 -25.56 0.95
N ASN A 96 3.59 -26.09 1.03
CA ASN A 96 3.28 -27.52 0.83
C ASN A 96 4.06 -28.50 1.73
N LEU A 97 4.36 -28.11 2.98
CA LEU A 97 5.05 -28.97 3.95
C LEU A 97 4.05 -29.90 4.65
N ASN A 98 4.14 -31.20 4.34
CA ASN A 98 3.13 -32.18 4.74
C ASN A 98 3.48 -32.93 6.04
N THR A 99 4.74 -32.93 6.46
CA THR A 99 5.18 -33.63 7.69
C THR A 99 5.78 -32.69 8.73
N PRO A 100 5.73 -33.03 10.04
CA PRO A 100 6.41 -32.26 11.08
C PRO A 100 7.92 -32.12 10.85
N ASP A 101 8.59 -33.15 10.33
CA ASP A 101 10.04 -33.12 10.09
C ASP A 101 10.41 -32.20 8.93
N GLN A 102 9.62 -32.20 7.85
CA GLN A 102 9.78 -31.25 6.74
C GLN A 102 9.64 -29.81 7.23
N ARG A 103 8.63 -29.52 8.05
CA ARG A 103 8.46 -28.21 8.69
C ARG A 103 9.66 -27.83 9.54
N ARG A 104 10.11 -28.72 10.42
CA ARG A 104 11.26 -28.46 11.29
C ARG A 104 12.54 -28.19 10.50
N ALA A 105 12.79 -28.93 9.43
CA ALA A 105 13.93 -28.71 8.55
C ALA A 105 13.82 -27.37 7.80
N ALA A 106 12.66 -27.06 7.23
CA ALA A 106 12.44 -25.82 6.50
C ALA A 106 12.59 -24.58 7.40
N TYR A 107 12.05 -24.59 8.62
CA TYR A 107 12.18 -23.46 9.56
C TYR A 107 13.62 -23.20 10.03
N LYS A 108 14.52 -24.18 9.94
CA LYS A 108 15.95 -23.98 10.23
C LYS A 108 16.69 -23.24 9.11
N GLN A 109 16.12 -23.18 7.91
CA GLN A 109 16.70 -22.41 6.81
C GLN A 109 16.37 -20.93 7.00
N THR A 110 17.36 -20.08 6.77
CA THR A 110 17.20 -18.63 6.78
C THR A 110 16.79 -18.16 5.39
N ASP A 111 15.84 -17.23 5.31
CA ASP A 111 15.54 -16.57 4.04
C ASP A 111 16.77 -15.78 3.55
N PRO A 112 16.96 -15.66 2.22
CA PRO A 112 18.01 -14.81 1.69
C PRO A 112 17.83 -13.36 2.17
N ALA A 113 18.94 -12.61 2.13
CA ALA A 113 18.86 -11.16 2.23
C ALA A 113 17.95 -10.64 1.10
N LEU A 114 17.04 -9.73 1.43
CA LEU A 114 16.10 -9.15 0.48
C LEU A 114 16.44 -7.68 0.28
N TRP A 115 16.44 -7.25 -0.96
CA TRP A 115 16.68 -5.86 -1.32
C TRP A 115 15.80 -5.46 -2.49
N VAL A 116 15.04 -4.37 -2.31
CA VAL A 116 14.32 -3.71 -3.39
C VAL A 116 15.19 -2.57 -3.90
N SER A 117 15.44 -2.51 -5.20
CA SER A 117 16.21 -1.43 -5.84
C SER A 117 15.48 -0.87 -7.06
N ALA A 118 15.99 0.24 -7.60
CA ALA A 118 15.49 0.86 -8.82
C ALA A 118 16.66 1.27 -9.73
N ASP A 119 16.40 1.37 -11.03
CA ASP A 119 17.32 1.99 -12.00
C ASP A 119 17.38 3.52 -11.86
N SER A 120 16.38 4.14 -11.23
CA SER A 120 16.31 5.57 -10.95
C SER A 120 15.45 5.84 -9.71
N PRO A 121 15.73 6.92 -8.95
CA PRO A 121 14.85 7.36 -7.87
C PRO A 121 13.62 8.12 -8.37
N LEU A 122 13.52 8.42 -9.67
CA LEU A 122 12.52 9.33 -10.22
C LEU A 122 11.23 8.59 -10.59
N VAL A 123 10.13 8.95 -9.92
CA VAL A 123 8.78 8.55 -10.30
C VAL A 123 8.13 9.67 -11.08
N THR A 124 7.51 9.33 -12.21
CA THR A 124 6.78 10.31 -13.03
C THR A 124 5.33 10.37 -12.57
N VAL A 125 4.87 11.59 -12.28
CA VAL A 125 3.46 11.90 -11.99
C VAL A 125 2.85 12.51 -13.24
N THR A 126 1.73 11.96 -13.70
CA THR A 126 0.92 12.50 -14.79
C THR A 126 -0.45 12.90 -14.24
N LEU A 127 -0.77 14.19 -14.26
CA LEU A 127 -2.06 14.70 -13.82
C LEU A 127 -3.14 14.41 -14.86
N ALA A 128 -4.42 14.47 -14.47
CA ALA A 128 -5.55 14.35 -15.40
C ALA A 128 -5.54 15.40 -16.53
N THR A 129 -4.87 16.54 -16.33
CA THR A 129 -4.65 17.58 -17.36
C THR A 129 -3.65 17.18 -18.44
N GLY A 130 -2.95 16.04 -18.28
CA GLY A 130 -1.84 15.62 -19.11
C GLY A 130 -0.49 16.23 -18.71
N GLN A 131 -0.46 17.14 -17.74
CA GLN A 131 0.80 17.68 -17.22
C GLN A 131 1.61 16.60 -16.51
N THR A 132 2.90 16.52 -16.84
CA THR A 132 3.83 15.56 -16.26
C THR A 132 4.94 16.26 -15.48
N TYR A 133 5.34 15.69 -14.35
CA TYR A 133 6.54 16.08 -13.61
C TYR A 133 7.15 14.87 -12.89
N GLN A 134 8.38 15.00 -12.43
CA GLN A 134 9.10 13.92 -11.74
C GLN A 134 9.30 14.25 -10.26
N VAL A 135 9.21 13.22 -9.44
CA VAL A 135 9.44 13.29 -7.99
C VAL A 135 10.51 12.27 -7.64
N SER A 136 11.57 12.71 -6.94
CA SER A 136 12.61 11.82 -6.43
C SER A 136 12.14 11.14 -5.15
N ILE A 137 12.08 9.82 -5.17
CA ILE A 137 11.68 8.99 -4.03
C ILE A 137 12.93 8.53 -3.28
N GLU A 138 13.06 8.94 -2.02
CA GLU A 138 14.26 8.66 -1.22
C GLU A 138 14.55 7.16 -1.10
N GLN A 139 13.51 6.35 -0.87
CA GLN A 139 13.63 4.89 -0.77
C GLN A 139 14.20 4.24 -2.04
N LEU A 140 14.07 4.89 -3.20
CA LEU A 140 14.55 4.34 -4.47
C LEU A 140 15.98 4.77 -4.81
N LYS A 141 16.57 5.74 -4.09
CA LYS A 141 17.97 6.17 -4.34
C LYS A 141 18.97 5.06 -4.01
N THR A 142 18.75 4.38 -2.89
CA THR A 142 19.63 3.30 -2.41
C THR A 142 18.93 1.94 -2.39
N GLY A 143 17.61 1.93 -2.53
CA GLY A 143 16.80 0.76 -2.25
C GLY A 143 16.50 0.59 -0.76
N PHE A 144 15.79 -0.49 -0.42
CA PHE A 144 15.36 -0.81 0.94
C PHE A 144 15.17 -2.31 1.17
N ASP A 145 15.29 -2.75 2.42
CA ASP A 145 14.87 -4.09 2.83
C ASP A 145 13.34 -4.12 3.05
N PRO A 146 12.59 -4.97 2.31
CA PRO A 146 11.13 -5.08 2.46
C PRO A 146 10.68 -5.58 3.85
N LYS A 147 11.55 -6.20 4.65
CA LYS A 147 11.29 -6.61 6.04
C LYS A 147 11.25 -5.39 6.96
N GLU A 148 12.23 -4.51 6.81
CA GLU A 148 12.36 -3.31 7.62
C GLU A 148 11.33 -2.24 7.24
N GLN A 149 11.08 -2.08 5.94
CA GLN A 149 10.10 -1.15 5.40
C GLN A 149 8.82 -1.91 5.04
N SER A 150 8.10 -2.42 6.04
CA SER A 150 6.93 -3.31 5.84
C SER A 150 5.56 -2.67 6.11
N SER A 151 5.52 -1.39 6.46
CA SER A 151 4.30 -0.70 6.88
C SER A 151 3.96 0.51 6.00
N SER A 152 2.67 0.63 5.67
CA SER A 152 2.09 1.82 5.04
C SER A 152 1.97 3.03 5.97
N SER A 153 2.24 2.87 7.27
CA SER A 153 2.22 3.97 8.24
C SER A 153 3.49 4.82 8.21
N ARG A 154 4.60 4.34 7.62
CA ARG A 154 5.84 5.12 7.54
C ARG A 154 5.68 6.31 6.61
N LYS A 155 6.29 7.44 6.99
CA LYS A 155 6.27 8.68 6.21
C LYS A 155 6.77 8.43 4.78
N GLY A 156 6.03 8.98 3.83
CA GLY A 156 6.31 8.86 2.40
C GLY A 156 7.01 10.09 1.82
N THR A 157 7.03 10.14 0.50
CA THR A 157 7.47 11.30 -0.28
C THR A 157 6.24 12.08 -0.75
N ALA A 158 6.22 13.39 -0.51
CA ALA A 158 5.17 14.25 -1.05
C ALA A 158 5.21 14.25 -2.59
N LEU A 159 4.07 14.00 -3.22
CA LEU A 159 3.95 13.98 -4.68
C LEU A 159 3.77 15.38 -5.26
N GLY A 160 3.29 16.34 -4.49
CA GLY A 160 3.03 17.69 -4.94
C GLY A 160 2.60 18.57 -3.77
N LYS A 161 1.97 19.71 -4.07
CA LYS A 161 1.38 20.57 -3.03
C LYS A 161 -0.09 20.24 -2.86
N GLY A 162 -0.47 19.91 -1.64
CA GLY A 162 -1.85 19.70 -1.23
C GLY A 162 -2.45 18.38 -1.71
N ASP A 163 -3.77 18.44 -1.83
CA ASP A 163 -4.61 17.29 -2.15
C ASP A 163 -4.63 17.02 -3.66
N MET A 164 -4.64 15.73 -4.02
CA MET A 164 -4.65 15.28 -5.41
C MET A 164 -5.83 14.35 -5.65
N ASP A 165 -6.51 14.52 -6.78
CA ASP A 165 -7.78 13.81 -7.04
C ASP A 165 -7.65 12.75 -8.12
N ASP A 166 -6.97 13.03 -9.23
CA ASP A 166 -6.90 12.15 -10.39
C ASP A 166 -5.53 12.28 -11.06
N PHE A 167 -4.71 11.24 -10.96
CA PHE A 167 -3.33 11.21 -11.45
C PHE A 167 -2.81 9.79 -11.65
N THR A 168 -1.74 9.66 -12.44
CA THR A 168 -1.06 8.38 -12.68
C THR A 168 0.38 8.45 -12.22
N LEU A 169 0.84 7.42 -11.52
CA LEU A 169 2.25 7.21 -11.18
C LEU A 169 2.87 6.21 -12.16
N THR A 170 3.98 6.59 -12.77
CA THR A 170 4.81 5.69 -13.57
C THR A 170 6.16 5.54 -12.88
N PHE A 171 6.43 4.32 -12.43
CA PHE A 171 7.66 3.97 -11.76
C PHE A 171 8.76 3.66 -12.78
N PRO A 172 10.02 3.92 -12.42
CA PRO A 172 11.16 3.42 -13.18
C PRO A 172 11.29 1.90 -12.93
N ALA A 173 12.26 1.22 -13.53
CA ALA A 173 12.36 -0.24 -13.34
C ALA A 173 12.71 -0.55 -11.87
N ILE A 174 11.81 -1.26 -11.20
CA ILE A 174 12.02 -1.76 -9.84
C ILE A 174 12.50 -3.21 -9.89
N PHE A 175 13.40 -3.56 -8.99
CA PHE A 175 13.98 -4.90 -8.88
C PHE A 175 13.86 -5.41 -7.45
N VAL A 176 13.68 -6.72 -7.30
CA VAL A 176 13.84 -7.44 -6.03
C VAL A 176 14.99 -8.41 -6.22
N ASN A 177 16.07 -8.25 -5.44
CA ASN A 177 17.29 -9.06 -5.58
C ASN A 177 17.80 -9.17 -7.04
N GLY A 178 17.66 -8.08 -7.82
CA GLY A 178 18.07 -8.03 -9.23
C GLY A 178 17.04 -8.56 -10.23
N GLU A 179 15.96 -9.21 -9.80
CA GLU A 179 14.86 -9.58 -10.68
C GLU A 179 13.91 -8.40 -10.90
N LYS A 180 13.65 -8.06 -12.17
CA LYS A 180 12.74 -6.97 -12.52
C LYS A 180 11.30 -7.30 -12.12
N VAL A 181 10.69 -6.41 -11.36
CA VAL A 181 9.27 -6.44 -11.02
C VAL A 181 8.47 -5.89 -12.21
N PRO A 182 7.43 -6.61 -12.69
CA PRO A 182 6.60 -6.16 -13.81
C PRO A 182 5.62 -5.06 -13.38
N MET A 183 6.15 -3.88 -13.03
CA MET A 183 5.34 -2.72 -12.69
C MET A 183 4.74 -2.09 -13.94
N ALA A 184 3.45 -1.78 -13.87
CA ALA A 184 2.73 -0.98 -14.85
C ALA A 184 2.33 0.36 -14.20
N PRO A 185 1.99 1.40 -14.99
CA PRO A 185 1.46 2.63 -14.43
C PRO A 185 0.27 2.37 -13.49
N ILE A 186 0.16 3.21 -12.46
CA ILE A 186 -0.87 3.12 -11.44
C ILE A 186 -1.69 4.39 -11.46
N HIS A 187 -2.94 4.26 -11.88
CA HIS A 187 -3.91 5.34 -11.87
C HIS A 187 -4.53 5.44 -10.48
N PHE A 188 -4.48 6.62 -9.87
CA PHE A 188 -5.14 6.93 -8.62
C PHE A 188 -6.28 7.88 -8.90
N LYS A 189 -7.45 7.53 -8.41
CA LYS A 189 -8.63 8.39 -8.47
C LYS A 189 -9.32 8.47 -7.13
N LYS A 190 -9.56 9.68 -6.67
CA LYS A 190 -10.35 9.95 -5.48
C LYS A 190 -11.79 9.56 -5.75
N ARG A 191 -12.36 8.78 -4.84
CA ARG A 191 -13.74 8.35 -4.90
C ARG A 191 -14.47 8.73 -3.63
N GLU A 192 -15.70 9.16 -3.79
CA GLU A 192 -16.69 9.20 -2.73
C GLU A 192 -17.48 7.90 -2.79
N GLU A 193 -17.14 6.94 -1.92
CA GLU A 193 -17.95 5.74 -1.77
C GLU A 193 -18.57 5.72 -0.38
N ARG A 194 -19.84 5.34 -0.32
CA ARG A 194 -20.51 5.09 0.95
C ARG A 194 -20.16 3.68 1.38
N TYR A 195 -19.32 3.55 2.41
CA TYR A 195 -19.13 2.27 3.07
C TYR A 195 -20.24 2.03 4.10
N ALA A 196 -20.72 0.79 4.16
CA ALA A 196 -21.55 0.35 5.27
C ALA A 196 -20.79 0.59 6.60
N PRO A 197 -21.46 1.03 7.67
CA PRO A 197 -20.81 1.33 8.93
C PRO A 197 -20.04 0.09 9.42
N VAL A 198 -18.73 0.22 9.55
CA VAL A 198 -17.95 -0.75 10.32
C VAL A 198 -18.20 -0.39 11.78
N LEU A 199 -18.81 -1.29 12.54
CA LEU A 199 -18.86 -1.15 14.01
C LEU A 199 -17.40 -1.04 14.49
N ASN A 200 -17.02 0.09 15.09
CA ASN A 200 -15.65 0.55 15.41
C ASN A 200 -14.96 1.46 14.38
N CYS A 201 -15.70 2.38 13.78
CA CYS A 201 -15.22 3.77 13.76
C CYS A 201 -15.60 4.39 15.13
#